data_AF-A0A544Z161-F1
#
_entry.id   AF-A0A544Z161-F1
#
_cell.length_a   1.000
_cell.length_b   1.000
_cell.length_c   1.000
_cell.angle_alpha   90.00
_cell.angle_beta   90.00
_cell.angle_gamma   90.00
#
_symmetry.space_group_name_H-M   'P 1'
#
loop_
_entity.id
_entity.type
_entity.pdbx_description
1 polymer ?
#
loop_
_entity_poly.entity_id
_entity_poly.type
_entity_poly.pdbx_seq_one_letter_code
_entity_poly.pdbx_strand_id
1 'polypeptide(L)'
;MSLTNDLTRTPAEPRTVGFGPLEAAVDYTRLRDLPQSKYPEYFNRVYRLFTGLEIDIWSQIAQYQGEDKLWLAHALHLYGTNMDELPEDFDHTAAVSRLIGRATLRTAMPGAENDAFEREVLRASGWVSAAVVRKLAPPDSAVAAKLNSIYNPPGSKPDGEGKTKVGPLQESVLKELADLLAKVVDEQLRHWAPPTGTRSEPESLDHLRRIAEFLQLFVTVGLRPYADAWEEGPYFDGFRYGERLQSTWELPAGPAERLNWMMNRAQAVGWDRQRGALLAKANYDATRSGDRETLRALLRERLSTDATLSRRVGYMIKLTAAHSGGEGNISVQPIFPSPAWGTKSDWRWRVIRTLVHELMHRLAHPRFRESAAKIRHDQIIGEGFVDLLTVDVYTQLWDAVSRSGRGAQVLLKGLDATREPDPSFLKVGYGEAGTSAAAIRDLVGDDNVRAAFFLGATHLIGLPASQ
;
A
#
# COMPACT_ATOMS: atom_id res chain seq x y z
N MET A 1 2.90 12.65 44.75
CA MET A 1 2.04 13.69 44.13
C MET A 1 0.75 13.00 43.70
N SER A 2 -0.38 13.39 44.28
CA SER A 2 -1.70 12.93 43.87
C SER A 2 -2.02 13.56 42.53
N LEU A 3 -1.82 12.80 41.44
CA LEU A 3 -2.52 13.07 40.20
C LEU A 3 -3.98 12.69 40.47
N THR A 4 -4.76 13.63 41.00
CA THR A 4 -6.21 13.60 40.77
C THR A 4 -6.41 13.43 39.26
N ASN A 5 -7.41 12.64 38.84
CA ASN A 5 -7.90 12.58 37.46
C ASN A 5 -8.45 13.95 37.03
N ASP A 6 -7.64 15.00 37.11
CA ASP A 6 -8.00 16.36 36.73
C ASP A 6 -7.83 16.45 35.21
N LEU A 7 -8.66 15.64 34.55
CA LEU A 7 -8.95 15.60 33.14
C LEU A 7 -9.71 16.87 32.74
N THR A 8 -9.21 18.05 33.09
CA THR A 8 -9.84 19.37 32.86
C THR A 8 -10.17 19.65 31.38
N ARG A 9 -9.80 18.75 30.47
CA ARG A 9 -10.07 18.83 29.03
C ARG A 9 -10.79 17.61 28.43
N THR A 10 -11.05 16.54 29.17
CA THR A 10 -11.82 15.41 28.62
C THR A 10 -13.31 15.72 28.72
N PRO A 11 -14.06 15.80 27.61
CA PRO A 11 -15.49 16.11 27.63
C PRO A 11 -16.23 15.16 28.57
N ALA A 12 -17.12 15.73 29.40
CA ALA A 12 -17.96 14.95 30.32
C ALA A 12 -19.07 14.20 29.62
N GLU A 13 -19.48 14.69 28.46
CA GLU A 13 -20.69 14.24 27.80
C GLU A 13 -20.37 13.13 26.80
N PRO A 14 -21.22 12.09 26.73
CA PRO A 14 -21.18 11.11 25.67
C PRO A 14 -21.15 11.77 24.30
N ARG A 15 -20.26 11.29 23.43
CA ARG A 15 -20.05 11.84 22.09
C ARG A 15 -19.61 10.73 21.14
N THR A 16 -19.49 11.05 19.86
CA THR A 16 -18.97 10.14 18.84
C THR A 16 -17.65 10.63 18.25
N VAL A 17 -16.83 9.70 17.76
CA VAL A 17 -15.62 9.97 16.99
C VAL A 17 -15.72 9.30 15.63
N GLY A 18 -15.66 10.09 14.56
CA GLY A 18 -15.82 9.61 13.19
C GLY A 18 -14.51 9.17 12.52
N PHE A 19 -14.55 8.05 11.79
CA PHE A 19 -13.48 7.54 10.91
C PHE A 19 -13.98 7.42 9.47
N GLY A 20 -14.54 8.50 8.92
CA GLY A 20 -15.25 8.43 7.63
C GLY A 20 -16.67 7.89 7.86
N PRO A 21 -17.06 6.73 7.28
CA PRO A 21 -18.40 6.16 7.44
C PRO A 21 -18.59 5.40 8.77
N LEU A 22 -17.55 5.31 9.61
CA LEU A 22 -17.63 4.70 10.93
C LEU A 22 -17.72 5.77 12.02
N GLU A 23 -18.45 5.47 13.08
CA GLU A 23 -18.50 6.26 14.30
C GLU A 23 -18.24 5.34 15.49
N ALA A 24 -17.46 5.81 16.46
CA ALA A 24 -17.25 5.13 17.72
C ALA A 24 -17.85 5.95 18.86
N ALA A 25 -18.51 5.29 19.80
CA ALA A 25 -19.05 5.89 21.01
C ALA A 25 -17.94 6.18 22.02
N VAL A 26 -17.97 7.36 22.62
CA VAL A 26 -17.03 7.81 23.64
C VAL A 26 -17.82 8.29 24.86
N ASP A 27 -17.69 7.55 25.96
CA ASP A 27 -18.25 7.93 27.26
C ASP A 27 -17.30 7.51 28.39
N TYR A 28 -16.59 8.49 28.96
CA TYR A 28 -15.65 8.26 30.07
C TYR A 28 -16.27 8.51 31.45
N THR A 29 -17.59 8.72 31.54
CA THR A 29 -18.27 9.07 32.79
C THR A 29 -17.97 8.05 33.89
N ARG A 30 -17.92 6.75 33.54
CA ARG A 30 -17.62 5.65 34.47
C ARG A 30 -16.16 5.55 34.92
N LEU A 31 -15.23 6.21 34.22
CA LEU A 31 -13.80 6.19 34.53
C LEU A 31 -13.33 7.34 35.41
N ARG A 32 -14.07 8.45 35.45
CA ARG A 32 -13.68 9.66 36.21
C ARG A 32 -13.41 9.37 37.68
N ASP A 33 -14.21 8.47 38.25
CA ASP A 33 -14.17 8.12 39.66
C ASP A 33 -13.29 6.91 39.98
N LEU A 34 -12.52 6.36 39.04
CA LEU A 34 -11.66 5.19 39.28
C LEU A 34 -10.36 5.62 39.99
N PRO A 35 -10.18 5.34 41.30
CA PRO A 35 -8.93 5.68 41.98
C PRO A 35 -7.80 4.73 41.54
N GLN A 36 -6.56 5.22 41.55
CA GLN A 36 -5.39 4.41 41.18
C GLN A 36 -5.24 3.12 42.03
N SER A 37 -5.70 3.14 43.29
CA SER A 37 -5.72 1.96 44.17
C SER A 37 -6.58 0.82 43.63
N LYS A 38 -7.50 1.11 42.70
CA LYS A 38 -8.40 0.13 42.06
C LYS A 38 -7.91 -0.34 40.69
N TYR A 39 -6.79 0.17 40.19
CA TYR A 39 -6.22 -0.26 38.92
C TYR A 39 -5.89 -1.76 38.85
N PRO A 40 -5.31 -2.41 39.87
CA PRO A 40 -5.05 -3.86 39.81
C PRO A 40 -6.32 -4.67 39.53
N GLU A 41 -7.39 -4.39 40.27
CA GLU A 41 -8.69 -5.04 40.12
C GLU A 41 -9.31 -4.74 38.76
N TYR A 42 -9.26 -3.48 38.33
CA TYR A 42 -9.81 -3.03 37.05
C TYR A 42 -9.15 -3.73 35.86
N PHE A 43 -7.81 -3.69 35.77
CA PHE A 43 -7.09 -4.25 34.63
C PHE A 43 -7.26 -5.76 34.51
N ASN A 44 -7.15 -6.50 35.62
CA ASN A 44 -7.34 -7.94 35.63
C ASN A 44 -8.79 -8.32 35.24
N ARG A 45 -9.79 -7.58 35.73
CA ARG A 45 -11.21 -7.80 35.38
C ARG A 45 -11.46 -7.54 33.90
N VAL A 46 -10.99 -6.41 33.38
CA VAL A 46 -11.20 -6.01 31.98
C VAL A 46 -10.49 -6.96 31.03
N TYR A 47 -9.26 -7.37 31.34
CA TYR A 47 -8.52 -8.37 30.58
C TYR A 47 -9.30 -9.70 30.50
N ARG A 48 -9.78 -10.20 31.64
CA ARG A 48 -10.59 -11.43 31.68
C ARG A 48 -11.89 -11.28 30.89
N LEU A 49 -12.55 -10.13 30.99
CA LEU A 49 -13.79 -9.87 30.26
C LEU A 49 -13.59 -9.94 28.75
N PHE A 50 -12.50 -9.36 28.25
CA PHE A 50 -12.23 -9.30 26.81
C PHE A 50 -11.65 -10.60 26.24
N THR A 51 -10.80 -11.28 27.00
CA THR A 51 -10.02 -12.43 26.48
C THR A 51 -10.53 -13.79 26.96
N GLY A 52 -11.36 -13.81 28.01
CA GLY A 52 -11.75 -15.04 28.72
C GLY A 52 -10.63 -15.65 29.58
N LEU A 53 -9.42 -15.09 29.57
CA LEU A 53 -8.25 -15.64 30.25
C LEU A 53 -8.09 -15.08 31.67
N GLU A 54 -7.74 -15.94 32.63
CA GLU A 54 -7.37 -15.54 33.99
C GLU A 54 -5.85 -15.30 34.07
N ILE A 55 -5.42 -14.09 33.74
CA ILE A 55 -4.01 -13.67 33.81
C ILE A 55 -3.90 -12.44 34.72
N ASP A 56 -2.88 -12.42 35.57
CA ASP A 56 -2.52 -11.23 36.35
C ASP A 56 -1.77 -10.23 35.46
N ILE A 57 -2.53 -9.50 34.65
CA ILE A 57 -1.98 -8.47 33.77
C ILE A 57 -1.41 -7.29 34.57
N TRP A 58 -1.96 -7.02 35.77
CA TRP A 58 -1.46 -5.97 36.64
C TRP A 58 0.03 -6.14 36.94
N SER A 59 0.49 -7.34 37.28
CA SER A 59 1.91 -7.61 37.53
C SER A 59 2.80 -7.30 36.32
N GLN A 60 2.26 -7.32 35.10
CA GLN A 60 2.99 -6.97 33.87
C GLN A 60 3.01 -5.48 33.56
N ILE A 61 2.11 -4.68 34.16
CA ILE A 61 2.00 -3.23 33.92
C ILE A 61 2.22 -2.41 35.20
N ALA A 62 2.51 -3.04 36.33
CA ALA A 62 2.71 -2.37 37.61
C ALA A 62 3.88 -1.39 37.57
N GLN A 63 4.89 -1.66 36.73
CA GLN A 63 6.05 -0.77 36.50
C GLN A 63 5.75 0.45 35.62
N TYR A 64 4.59 0.51 34.97
CA TYR A 64 4.23 1.63 34.10
C TYR A 64 4.10 2.92 34.91
N GLN A 65 4.42 4.06 34.28
CA GLN A 65 4.29 5.37 34.91
C GLN A 65 2.80 5.73 35.07
N GLY A 66 2.50 6.72 35.93
CA GLY A 66 1.13 7.10 36.27
C GLY A 66 0.27 7.47 35.04
N GLU A 67 0.87 8.18 34.08
CA GLU A 67 0.21 8.54 32.83
C GLU A 67 -0.01 7.36 31.89
N ASP A 68 0.94 6.43 31.80
CA ASP A 68 0.82 5.22 30.97
C ASP A 68 -0.37 4.36 31.46
N LYS A 69 -0.50 4.22 32.78
CA LYS A 69 -1.63 3.52 33.41
C LYS A 69 -2.95 4.24 33.18
N LEU A 70 -2.96 5.57 33.32
CA LEU A 70 -4.15 6.39 33.03
C LEU A 70 -4.60 6.23 31.58
N TRP A 71 -3.65 6.31 30.64
CA TRP A 71 -3.88 6.12 29.22
C TRP A 71 -4.48 4.74 28.94
N LEU A 72 -3.86 3.68 29.48
CA LEU A 72 -4.30 2.31 29.25
C LEU A 72 -5.70 2.05 29.84
N ALA A 73 -6.01 2.63 31.01
CA ALA A 73 -7.33 2.52 31.60
C ALA A 73 -8.42 3.11 30.68
N HIS A 74 -8.17 4.30 30.14
CA HIS A 74 -9.07 4.96 29.17
C HIS A 74 -9.15 4.20 27.86
N ALA A 75 -8.02 3.67 27.37
CA ALA A 75 -7.96 2.95 26.11
C ALA A 75 -8.78 1.66 26.16
N LEU A 76 -8.63 0.86 27.23
CA LEU A 76 -9.39 -0.37 27.41
C LEU A 76 -10.88 -0.12 27.60
N HIS A 77 -11.25 0.97 28.28
CA HIS A 77 -12.65 1.37 28.43
C HIS A 77 -13.27 1.78 27.09
N LEU A 78 -12.56 2.62 26.32
CA LEU A 78 -13.01 3.03 24.99
C LEU A 78 -13.19 1.82 24.07
N TYR A 79 -12.20 0.92 24.05
CA TYR A 79 -12.27 -0.31 23.28
C TYR A 79 -13.46 -1.18 23.70
N GLY A 80 -13.63 -1.42 25.00
CA GLY A 80 -14.75 -2.21 25.53
C GLY A 80 -16.12 -1.60 25.24
N THR A 81 -16.23 -0.27 25.17
CA THR A 81 -17.48 0.43 24.82
C THR A 81 -17.90 0.17 23.37
N ASN A 82 -16.94 -0.15 22.50
CA ASN A 82 -17.18 -0.31 21.06
C ASN A 82 -17.00 -1.76 20.58
N MET A 83 -16.76 -2.73 21.48
CA MET A 83 -16.40 -4.09 21.09
C MET A 83 -17.52 -4.85 20.37
N ASP A 84 -18.79 -4.52 20.63
CA ASP A 84 -19.96 -5.14 19.99
C ASP A 84 -20.02 -4.88 18.48
N GLU A 85 -19.27 -3.88 18.00
CA GLU A 85 -19.12 -3.59 16.56
C GLU A 85 -18.14 -4.54 15.85
N LEU A 86 -17.44 -5.42 16.58
CA LEU A 86 -16.47 -6.34 16.02
C LEU A 86 -17.10 -7.69 15.63
N PRO A 87 -16.46 -8.45 14.71
CA PRO A 87 -16.81 -9.85 14.44
C PRO A 87 -16.71 -10.73 15.69
N GLU A 88 -17.52 -11.79 15.79
CA GLU A 88 -17.52 -12.71 16.94
C GLU A 88 -16.17 -13.45 17.12
N ASP A 89 -15.44 -13.66 16.03
CA ASP A 89 -14.14 -14.32 15.98
C ASP A 89 -12.95 -13.35 16.09
N PHE A 90 -13.20 -12.08 16.41
CA PHE A 90 -12.14 -11.08 16.55
C PHE A 90 -11.19 -11.43 17.70
N ASP A 91 -9.88 -11.38 17.45
CA ASP A 91 -8.86 -11.67 18.46
C ASP A 91 -8.71 -10.52 19.46
N HIS A 92 -9.58 -10.53 20.47
CA HIS A 92 -9.54 -9.57 21.57
C HIS A 92 -8.25 -9.66 22.39
N THR A 93 -7.56 -10.81 22.41
CA THR A 93 -6.29 -10.97 23.13
C THR A 93 -5.17 -10.19 22.46
N ALA A 94 -5.09 -10.27 21.13
CA ALA A 94 -4.14 -9.48 20.35
C ALA A 94 -4.44 -7.98 20.47
N ALA A 95 -5.72 -7.57 20.43
CA ALA A 95 -6.11 -6.17 20.59
C ALA A 95 -5.68 -5.57 21.93
N VAL A 96 -5.92 -6.29 23.04
CA VAL A 96 -5.48 -5.84 24.38
C VAL A 96 -3.96 -5.81 24.48
N SER A 97 -3.27 -6.81 23.92
CA SER A 97 -1.80 -6.85 23.90
C SER A 97 -1.20 -5.65 23.15
N ARG A 98 -1.78 -5.27 22.01
CA ARG A 98 -1.39 -4.07 21.26
C ARG A 98 -1.61 -2.79 22.07
N LEU A 99 -2.75 -2.66 22.75
CA LEU A 99 -3.01 -1.49 23.60
C LEU A 99 -2.03 -1.38 24.77
N ILE A 100 -1.67 -2.50 25.41
CA ILE A 100 -0.66 -2.54 26.47
C ILE A 100 0.69 -2.06 25.92
N GLY A 101 1.15 -2.64 24.80
CA GLY A 101 2.39 -2.23 24.16
C GLY A 101 2.38 -0.76 23.70
N ARG A 102 1.21 -0.26 23.28
CA ARG A 102 1.05 1.12 22.81
C ARG A 102 1.09 2.15 23.95
N ALA A 103 0.73 1.78 25.18
CA ALA A 103 0.63 2.71 26.29
C ALA A 103 1.93 3.51 26.53
N THR A 104 3.10 2.87 26.38
CA THR A 104 4.42 3.52 26.54
C THR A 104 4.91 4.26 25.30
N LEU A 105 4.25 4.07 24.15
CA LEU A 105 4.55 4.68 22.85
C LEU A 105 3.46 5.67 22.40
N ARG A 106 2.54 6.01 23.30
CA ARG A 106 1.38 6.85 23.03
C ARG A 106 1.79 8.21 22.45
N THR A 107 0.97 8.73 21.56
CA THR A 107 1.17 10.07 20.96
C THR A 107 0.15 11.10 21.44
N ALA A 108 -0.98 10.65 21.99
CA ALA A 108 -2.02 11.50 22.53
C ALA A 108 -2.54 10.98 23.89
N MET A 109 -2.91 11.91 24.76
CA MET A 109 -3.60 11.65 26.03
C MET A 109 -5.11 11.90 25.91
N PRO A 110 -5.96 11.29 26.75
CA PRO A 110 -7.39 11.59 26.79
C PRO A 110 -7.66 13.10 26.85
N GLY A 111 -8.57 13.59 26.00
CA GLY A 111 -8.85 15.03 25.87
C GLY A 111 -7.91 15.80 24.92
N ALA A 112 -7.02 15.10 24.21
CA ALA A 112 -6.25 15.69 23.11
C ALA A 112 -7.16 16.23 21.99
N GLU A 113 -6.71 17.28 21.30
CA GLU A 113 -7.46 17.90 20.21
C GLU A 113 -7.74 16.93 19.06
N ASN A 114 -8.84 17.18 18.33
CA ASN A 114 -9.27 16.40 17.15
C ASN A 114 -9.44 14.89 17.42
N ASP A 115 -9.75 14.53 18.66
CA ASP A 115 -9.94 13.14 19.10
C ASP A 115 -8.68 12.28 18.88
N ALA A 116 -7.50 12.88 18.96
CA ALA A 116 -6.24 12.19 18.65
C ALA A 116 -6.04 10.94 19.52
N PHE A 117 -6.45 10.98 20.79
CA PHE A 117 -6.40 9.82 21.69
C PHE A 117 -7.34 8.70 21.23
N GLU A 118 -8.62 9.01 21.01
CA GLU A 118 -9.62 8.02 20.60
C GLU A 118 -9.24 7.37 19.27
N ARG A 119 -8.73 8.18 18.33
CA ARG A 119 -8.23 7.71 17.03
C ARG A 119 -7.05 6.76 17.17
N GLU A 120 -6.09 7.10 18.03
CA GLU A 120 -4.94 6.26 18.31
C GLU A 120 -5.36 4.91 18.91
N VAL A 121 -6.22 4.92 19.93
CA VAL A 121 -6.69 3.70 20.60
C VAL A 121 -7.47 2.78 19.68
N LEU A 122 -8.45 3.31 18.94
CA LEU A 122 -9.32 2.48 18.10
C LEU A 122 -8.58 1.91 16.89
N ARG A 123 -7.53 2.59 16.40
CA ARG A 123 -6.65 2.02 15.35
C ARG A 123 -5.68 1.00 15.93
N ALA A 124 -5.00 1.31 17.04
CA ALA A 124 -4.02 0.41 17.64
C ALA A 124 -4.65 -0.90 18.14
N SER A 125 -5.90 -0.87 18.59
CA SER A 125 -6.64 -2.08 18.94
C SER A 125 -7.02 -2.96 17.74
N GLY A 126 -7.00 -2.43 16.52
CA GLY A 126 -7.56 -3.09 15.33
C GLY A 126 -9.08 -2.94 15.20
N TRP A 127 -9.71 -2.08 16.02
CA TRP A 127 -11.15 -1.86 15.95
C TRP A 127 -11.56 -1.26 14.61
N VAL A 128 -10.83 -0.25 14.12
CA VAL A 128 -11.17 0.41 12.85
C VAL A 128 -11.09 -0.57 11.69
N SER A 129 -10.01 -1.36 11.59
CA SER A 129 -9.83 -2.33 10.49
C SER A 129 -10.95 -3.39 10.49
N ALA A 130 -11.27 -3.96 11.64
CA ALA A 130 -12.33 -4.97 11.76
C ALA A 130 -13.74 -4.40 11.53
N ALA A 131 -14.05 -3.22 12.08
CA ALA A 131 -15.36 -2.58 11.92
C ALA A 131 -15.62 -2.18 10.46
N VAL A 132 -14.60 -1.73 9.73
CA VAL A 132 -14.70 -1.48 8.28
C VAL A 132 -15.03 -2.77 7.54
N VAL A 133 -14.23 -3.82 7.74
CA VAL A 133 -14.37 -5.09 7.00
C VAL A 133 -15.73 -5.74 7.27
N ARG A 134 -16.23 -5.70 8.51
CA ARG A 134 -17.54 -6.28 8.89
C ARG A 134 -18.71 -5.68 8.12
N LYS A 135 -18.63 -4.41 7.71
CA LYS A 135 -19.71 -3.71 6.98
C LYS A 135 -19.70 -4.01 5.47
N LEU A 136 -18.68 -4.71 4.97
CA LEU A 136 -18.52 -5.01 3.56
C LEU A 136 -18.96 -6.43 3.24
N ALA A 137 -19.62 -6.60 2.10
CA ALA A 137 -20.07 -7.89 1.62
C ALA A 137 -19.07 -8.46 0.60
N PRO A 138 -18.68 -9.74 0.71
CA PRO A 138 -17.94 -10.41 -0.35
C PRO A 138 -18.78 -10.54 -1.63
N PRO A 139 -18.13 -10.68 -2.80
CA PRO A 139 -18.83 -10.92 -4.05
C PRO A 139 -19.61 -12.24 -4.01
N ASP A 140 -20.76 -12.28 -4.67
CA ASP A 140 -21.52 -13.52 -4.84
C ASP A 140 -20.79 -14.51 -5.78
N SER A 141 -21.34 -15.73 -5.90
CA SER A 141 -20.75 -16.78 -6.73
C SER A 141 -20.57 -16.43 -8.21
N ALA A 142 -21.48 -15.62 -8.78
CA ALA A 142 -21.41 -15.24 -10.19
C ALA A 142 -20.32 -14.19 -10.42
N VAL A 143 -20.20 -13.21 -9.51
CA VAL A 143 -19.13 -12.21 -9.52
C VAL A 143 -17.78 -12.89 -9.24
N ALA A 144 -17.71 -13.80 -8.27
CA ALA A 144 -16.50 -14.56 -7.96
C ALA A 144 -15.98 -15.36 -9.18
N ALA A 145 -16.87 -15.97 -9.97
CA ALA A 145 -16.49 -16.66 -11.20
C ALA A 145 -15.90 -15.72 -12.26
N LYS A 146 -16.45 -14.50 -12.40
CA LYS A 146 -15.90 -13.47 -13.30
C LYS A 146 -14.52 -13.00 -12.83
N LEU A 147 -14.38 -12.72 -11.53
CA LEU A 147 -13.11 -12.33 -10.92
C LEU A 147 -12.03 -13.39 -11.13
N ASN A 148 -12.35 -14.67 -10.92
CA ASN A 148 -11.44 -15.77 -11.17
C ASN A 148 -10.95 -15.78 -12.63
N SER A 149 -11.80 -15.44 -13.59
CA SER A 149 -11.41 -15.37 -15.02
C SER A 149 -10.50 -14.18 -15.34
N ILE A 150 -10.55 -13.11 -14.55
CA ILE A 150 -9.64 -11.96 -14.66
C ILE A 150 -8.28 -12.29 -14.05
N TYR A 151 -8.26 -12.88 -12.85
CA TYR A 151 -7.01 -13.28 -12.17
C TYR A 151 -6.29 -14.43 -12.88
N ASN A 152 -7.07 -15.33 -13.46
CA ASN A 152 -6.61 -16.53 -14.15
C ASN A 152 -7.08 -16.50 -15.61
N PRO A 153 -6.54 -15.56 -16.43
CA PRO A 153 -6.95 -15.46 -17.81
C PRO A 153 -6.72 -16.78 -18.52
N PRO A 154 -7.53 -17.15 -19.52
CA PRO A 154 -7.39 -18.41 -20.24
C PRO A 154 -6.11 -18.52 -21.08
N GLY A 155 -5.79 -19.74 -21.52
CA GLY A 155 -4.77 -19.98 -22.54
C GLY A 155 -5.22 -19.50 -23.93
N SER A 156 -4.30 -19.51 -24.90
CA SER A 156 -4.57 -19.01 -26.26
C SER A 156 -5.32 -19.99 -27.18
N LYS A 157 -5.48 -21.26 -26.79
CA LYS A 157 -6.16 -22.29 -27.58
C LYS A 157 -7.37 -22.85 -26.82
N PRO A 158 -8.55 -22.98 -27.46
CA PRO A 158 -9.66 -23.76 -26.91
C PRO A 158 -9.21 -25.22 -26.75
N ASP A 159 -9.64 -25.87 -25.67
CA ASP A 159 -9.61 -27.33 -25.62
C ASP A 159 -10.61 -27.92 -26.63
N GLY A 160 -10.53 -29.22 -26.87
CA GLY A 160 -11.43 -29.93 -27.79
C GLY A 160 -12.93 -29.85 -27.41
N GLU A 161 -13.25 -29.27 -26.25
CA GLU A 161 -14.62 -29.03 -25.75
C GLU A 161 -15.01 -27.54 -25.79
N GLY A 162 -14.19 -26.67 -26.39
CA GLY A 162 -14.44 -25.24 -26.47
C GLY A 162 -14.20 -24.47 -25.17
N LYS A 163 -13.64 -25.11 -24.13
CA LYS A 163 -13.19 -24.46 -22.89
C LYS A 163 -11.71 -24.13 -23.00
N THR A 164 -11.31 -22.91 -22.65
CA THR A 164 -9.90 -22.52 -22.73
C THR A 164 -9.15 -22.94 -21.46
N LYS A 165 -8.68 -24.18 -21.40
CA LYS A 165 -7.73 -24.62 -20.35
C LYS A 165 -6.32 -24.12 -20.64
N VAL A 166 -5.58 -23.76 -19.59
CA VAL A 166 -4.17 -23.38 -19.72
C VAL A 166 -3.35 -24.64 -20.06
N GLY A 167 -2.81 -24.69 -21.28
CA GLY A 167 -1.95 -25.79 -21.73
C GLY A 167 -0.55 -25.78 -21.09
N PRO A 168 0.33 -26.70 -21.50
CA PRO A 168 1.75 -26.63 -21.14
C PRO A 168 2.39 -25.34 -21.70
N LEU A 169 3.46 -24.89 -21.03
CA LEU A 169 4.26 -23.75 -21.47
C LEU A 169 4.82 -23.99 -22.89
N GLN A 170 4.68 -23.00 -23.76
CA GLN A 170 5.24 -23.00 -25.11
C GLN A 170 6.53 -22.17 -25.14
N GLU A 171 7.67 -22.81 -24.90
CA GLU A 171 8.97 -22.13 -24.77
C GLU A 171 9.41 -21.38 -26.04
N SER A 172 9.03 -21.86 -27.23
CA SER A 172 9.35 -21.17 -28.49
C SER A 172 8.75 -19.77 -28.55
N VAL A 173 7.50 -19.60 -28.12
CA VAL A 173 6.82 -18.31 -28.03
C VAL A 173 7.45 -17.45 -26.92
N LEU A 174 7.84 -18.07 -25.80
CA LEU A 174 8.48 -17.36 -24.69
C LEU A 174 9.82 -16.72 -25.09
N LYS A 175 10.57 -17.34 -26.01
CA LYS A 175 11.84 -16.79 -26.53
C LYS A 175 11.68 -15.45 -27.23
N GLU A 176 10.55 -15.21 -27.88
CA GLU A 176 10.25 -13.92 -28.53
C GLU A 176 10.17 -12.76 -27.51
N LEU A 177 9.86 -13.05 -26.24
CA LEU A 177 9.73 -12.05 -25.18
C LEU A 177 11.08 -11.37 -24.88
N ALA A 178 12.20 -12.09 -24.95
CA ALA A 178 13.51 -11.52 -24.68
C ALA A 178 13.87 -10.42 -25.68
N ASP A 179 13.59 -10.63 -26.97
CA ASP A 179 13.85 -9.64 -28.01
C ASP A 179 12.90 -8.45 -27.91
N LEU A 180 11.64 -8.68 -27.53
CA LEU A 180 10.69 -7.61 -27.25
C LEU A 180 11.17 -6.74 -26.06
N LEU A 181 11.68 -7.35 -24.99
CA LEU A 181 12.21 -6.62 -23.84
C LEU A 181 13.42 -5.77 -24.18
N ALA A 182 14.31 -6.24 -25.05
CA ALA A 182 15.44 -5.44 -25.54
C ALA A 182 14.96 -4.16 -26.25
N LYS A 183 13.90 -4.25 -27.07
CA LYS A 183 13.28 -3.09 -27.72
C LYS A 183 12.66 -2.13 -26.71
N VAL A 184 11.98 -2.64 -25.69
CA VAL A 184 11.39 -1.83 -24.59
C VAL A 184 12.47 -1.05 -23.85
N VAL A 185 13.60 -1.69 -23.52
CA VAL A 185 14.74 -1.03 -22.86
C VAL A 185 15.25 0.12 -23.72
N ASP A 186 15.40 -0.10 -25.03
CA ASP A 186 15.87 0.94 -25.96
C ASP A 186 14.88 2.09 -26.11
N GLU A 187 13.58 1.80 -26.19
CA GLU A 187 12.51 2.80 -26.20
C GLU A 187 12.58 3.69 -24.95
N GLN A 188 12.68 3.08 -23.77
CA GLN A 188 12.67 3.80 -22.49
C GLN A 188 13.92 4.64 -22.27
N LEU A 189 15.11 4.14 -22.67
CA LEU A 189 16.36 4.88 -22.52
C LEU A 189 16.42 6.17 -23.34
N ARG A 190 15.73 6.23 -24.49
CA ARG A 190 15.73 7.43 -25.36
C ARG A 190 15.23 8.68 -24.66
N HIS A 191 14.33 8.56 -23.69
CA HIS A 191 13.79 9.69 -22.93
C HIS A 191 14.81 10.35 -21.99
N TRP A 192 15.90 9.65 -21.68
CA TRP A 192 16.90 10.08 -20.71
C TRP A 192 18.19 10.60 -21.35
N ALA A 193 18.37 10.38 -22.66
CA ALA A 193 19.52 10.88 -23.39
C ALA A 193 19.42 12.41 -23.55
N PRO A 194 20.32 13.20 -22.93
CA PRO A 194 20.31 14.64 -23.12
C PRO A 194 20.75 14.99 -24.54
N PRO A 195 20.29 16.12 -25.11
CA PRO A 195 20.81 16.63 -26.38
C PRO A 195 22.34 16.71 -26.37
N THR A 196 22.97 16.46 -27.51
CA THR A 196 24.43 16.51 -27.66
C THR A 196 24.99 17.82 -27.12
N GLY A 197 25.98 17.73 -26.23
CA GLY A 197 26.62 18.90 -25.60
C GLY A 197 25.92 19.44 -24.36
N THR A 198 24.79 18.86 -23.94
CA THR A 198 24.08 19.25 -22.70
C THR A 198 24.26 18.22 -21.59
N ARG A 199 24.13 18.64 -20.33
CA ARG A 199 24.15 17.76 -19.15
C ARG A 199 22.74 17.64 -18.56
N SER A 200 22.41 16.47 -18.01
CA SER A 200 21.19 16.31 -17.23
C SER A 200 21.23 17.22 -16.01
N GLU A 201 20.11 17.89 -15.74
CA GLU A 201 19.94 18.74 -14.57
C GLU A 201 19.42 17.89 -13.38
N PRO A 202 20.02 18.01 -12.19
CA PRO A 202 19.52 17.31 -11.00
C PRO A 202 18.32 18.04 -10.39
N GLU A 203 17.42 17.28 -9.76
CA GLU A 203 16.43 17.78 -8.82
C GLU A 203 16.92 17.53 -7.38
N SER A 204 16.57 18.44 -6.46
CA SER A 204 16.98 18.34 -5.06
C SER A 204 16.27 17.18 -4.38
N LEU A 205 17.02 16.22 -3.81
CA LEU A 205 16.44 15.13 -3.03
C LEU A 205 15.67 15.66 -1.81
N ASP A 206 16.15 16.71 -1.14
CA ASP A 206 15.43 17.33 -0.02
C ASP A 206 14.08 17.92 -0.43
N HIS A 207 13.96 18.40 -1.67
CA HIS A 207 12.67 18.80 -2.21
C HIS A 207 11.74 17.59 -2.39
N LEU A 208 12.26 16.49 -2.96
CA LEU A 208 11.48 15.25 -3.11
C LEU A 208 11.06 14.66 -1.74
N ARG A 209 11.88 14.81 -0.70
CA ARG A 209 11.53 14.45 0.69
C ARG A 209 10.33 15.22 1.22
N ARG A 210 10.31 16.54 1.03
CA ARG A 210 9.15 17.37 1.41
C ARG A 210 7.88 17.00 0.64
N ILE A 211 8.01 16.63 -0.63
CA ILE A 211 6.89 16.09 -1.41
C ILE A 211 6.40 14.78 -0.79
N ALA A 212 7.29 13.83 -0.48
CA ALA A 212 6.93 12.56 0.14
C ALA A 212 6.23 12.72 1.49
N GLU A 213 6.72 13.61 2.36
CA GLU A 213 6.07 13.93 3.64
C GLU A 213 4.66 14.49 3.45
N PHE A 214 4.50 15.42 2.50
CA PHE A 214 3.20 15.97 2.13
C PHE A 214 2.26 14.87 1.63
N LEU A 215 2.73 14.00 0.74
CA LEU A 215 1.95 12.90 0.16
C LEU A 215 1.53 11.87 1.22
N GLN A 216 2.41 11.55 2.17
CA GLN A 216 2.09 10.64 3.27
C GLN A 216 0.91 11.17 4.09
N LEU A 217 0.93 12.46 4.46
CA LEU A 217 -0.19 13.10 5.16
C LEU A 217 -1.46 13.15 4.30
N PHE A 218 -1.31 13.52 3.02
CA PHE A 218 -2.44 13.61 2.09
C PHE A 218 -3.16 12.27 1.93
N VAL A 219 -2.42 11.18 1.70
CA VAL A 219 -2.96 9.82 1.58
C VAL A 219 -3.66 9.38 2.86
N THR A 220 -3.06 9.65 4.02
CA THR A 220 -3.63 9.31 5.34
C THR A 220 -5.02 9.94 5.54
N VAL A 221 -5.24 11.14 5.01
CA VAL A 221 -6.52 11.86 5.13
C VAL A 221 -7.49 11.48 4.00
N GLY A 222 -7.01 11.48 2.76
CA GLY A 222 -7.83 11.23 1.57
C GLY A 222 -8.37 9.82 1.45
N LEU A 223 -7.66 8.83 2.01
CA LEU A 223 -8.06 7.41 1.95
C LEU A 223 -8.59 6.87 3.28
N ARG A 224 -9.06 7.72 4.20
CA ARG A 224 -9.72 7.24 5.43
C ARG A 224 -10.99 6.47 5.09
N PRO A 225 -11.33 5.43 5.86
CA PRO A 225 -10.60 4.90 7.01
C PRO A 225 -9.43 3.97 6.68
N TYR A 226 -9.17 3.64 5.42
CA TYR A 226 -8.37 2.47 5.05
C TYR A 226 -6.86 2.61 5.28
N ALA A 227 -6.25 3.68 4.76
CA ALA A 227 -4.78 3.76 4.63
C ALA A 227 -4.02 3.72 5.96
N ASP A 228 -4.66 4.11 7.07
CA ASP A 228 -4.09 4.13 8.42
C ASP A 228 -4.87 3.29 9.45
N ALA A 229 -5.73 2.38 8.99
CA ALA A 229 -6.49 1.49 9.87
C ALA A 229 -5.78 0.18 10.23
N TRP A 230 -4.77 -0.24 9.44
CA TRP A 230 -4.00 -1.44 9.77
C TRP A 230 -3.09 -1.18 10.98
N GLU A 231 -3.38 -1.85 12.09
CA GLU A 231 -2.78 -1.67 13.41
C GLU A 231 -1.26 -1.98 13.48
N GLU A 232 -0.75 -2.78 12.56
CA GLU A 232 0.68 -3.12 12.43
C GLU A 232 1.30 -2.48 11.18
N GLY A 233 0.56 -1.55 10.56
CA GLY A 233 0.95 -0.91 9.33
C GLY A 233 2.01 0.19 9.50
N PRO A 234 2.46 0.78 8.39
CA PRO A 234 3.56 1.76 8.37
C PRO A 234 3.30 2.99 9.25
N TYR A 235 2.04 3.36 9.47
CA TYR A 235 1.70 4.50 10.33
C TYR A 235 1.93 4.22 11.84
N PHE A 236 2.07 2.95 12.23
CA PHE A 236 2.29 2.52 13.62
C PHE A 236 3.73 2.08 13.91
N ASP A 237 4.49 1.68 12.88
CA ASP A 237 5.89 1.24 13.00
C ASP A 237 6.93 2.37 12.99
N GLY A 238 6.48 3.62 12.89
CA GLY A 238 7.35 4.80 12.85
C GLY A 238 7.84 5.18 11.46
N PHE A 239 7.31 4.57 10.38
CA PHE A 239 7.67 4.95 9.01
C PHE A 239 7.41 6.44 8.73
N ARG A 240 8.44 7.10 8.19
CA ARG A 240 8.43 8.47 7.70
C ARG A 240 8.89 8.47 6.26
N TYR A 241 7.99 8.84 5.35
CA TYR A 241 8.23 8.63 3.93
C TYR A 241 9.42 9.46 3.42
N GLY A 242 9.54 10.73 3.83
CA GLY A 242 10.67 11.57 3.49
C GLY A 242 12.03 11.03 3.97
N GLU A 243 12.09 10.44 5.16
CA GLU A 243 13.32 9.86 5.73
C GLU A 243 13.77 8.58 4.99
N ARG A 244 12.83 7.90 4.34
CA ARG A 244 13.08 6.66 3.59
C ARG A 244 13.37 6.89 2.10
N LEU A 245 13.32 8.14 1.64
CA LEU A 245 13.68 8.47 0.26
C LEU A 245 15.20 8.50 0.05
N GLN A 246 15.63 7.78 -0.98
CA GLN A 246 17.00 7.75 -1.48
C GLN A 246 17.05 7.92 -3.00
N SER A 247 18.23 8.15 -3.55
CA SER A 247 18.43 8.25 -4.99
C SER A 247 18.44 6.86 -5.65
N THR A 248 17.86 6.71 -6.85
CA THR A 248 18.06 5.51 -7.68
C THR A 248 19.54 5.29 -8.04
N TRP A 249 20.38 6.33 -7.96
CA TRP A 249 21.82 6.21 -8.15
C TRP A 249 22.51 5.36 -7.09
N GLU A 250 21.88 5.17 -5.93
CA GLU A 250 22.39 4.33 -4.84
C GLU A 250 22.05 2.84 -5.03
N LEU A 251 21.09 2.51 -5.92
CA LEU A 251 20.65 1.13 -6.11
C LEU A 251 21.76 0.24 -6.69
N PRO A 252 21.96 -0.99 -6.19
CA PRO A 252 22.83 -1.94 -6.87
C PRO A 252 22.30 -2.23 -8.28
N ALA A 253 23.22 -2.46 -9.22
CA ALA A 253 22.90 -2.79 -10.62
C ALA A 253 23.75 -3.99 -11.08
N GLY A 254 23.94 -4.96 -10.19
CA GLY A 254 24.66 -6.19 -10.46
C GLY A 254 23.84 -7.18 -11.30
N PRO A 255 24.40 -8.38 -11.55
CA PRO A 255 23.72 -9.40 -12.35
C PRO A 255 22.34 -9.81 -11.81
N ALA A 256 22.20 -9.91 -10.49
CA ALA A 256 20.95 -10.29 -9.85
C ALA A 256 19.88 -9.20 -10.02
N GLU A 257 20.24 -7.93 -9.84
CA GLU A 257 19.32 -6.80 -9.97
C GLU A 257 18.86 -6.60 -11.41
N ARG A 258 19.76 -6.79 -12.39
CA ARG A 258 19.40 -6.77 -13.82
C ARG A 258 18.42 -7.87 -14.18
N LEU A 259 18.65 -9.08 -13.67
CA LEU A 259 17.73 -10.19 -13.88
C LEU A 259 16.36 -9.91 -13.25
N ASN A 260 16.32 -9.40 -12.02
CA ASN A 260 15.07 -9.08 -11.34
C ASN A 260 14.31 -7.95 -12.05
N TRP A 261 15.00 -6.91 -12.53
CA TRP A 261 14.38 -5.85 -13.35
C TRP A 261 13.78 -6.43 -14.63
N MET A 262 14.53 -7.28 -15.34
CA MET A 262 14.03 -7.95 -16.55
C MET A 262 12.84 -8.85 -16.26
N MET A 263 12.82 -9.57 -15.14
CA MET A 263 11.68 -10.41 -14.73
C MET A 263 10.42 -9.59 -14.48
N ASN A 264 10.51 -8.48 -13.74
CA ASN A 264 9.35 -7.59 -13.51
C ASN A 264 8.86 -7.00 -14.84
N ARG A 265 9.77 -6.55 -15.71
CA ARG A 265 9.39 -6.01 -17.02
C ARG A 265 8.82 -7.07 -17.96
N ALA A 266 9.29 -8.31 -17.89
CA ALA A 266 8.79 -9.44 -18.66
C ALA A 266 7.33 -9.73 -18.37
N GLN A 267 6.91 -9.70 -17.11
CA GLN A 267 5.49 -9.82 -16.76
C GLN A 267 4.68 -8.68 -17.39
N ALA A 268 5.09 -7.42 -17.18
CA ALA A 268 4.32 -6.26 -17.63
C ALA A 268 4.17 -6.22 -19.16
N VAL A 269 5.26 -6.43 -19.87
CA VAL A 269 5.30 -6.40 -21.34
C VAL A 269 4.71 -7.68 -21.93
N GLY A 270 4.91 -8.80 -21.27
CA GLY A 270 4.50 -10.11 -21.76
C GLY A 270 2.99 -10.33 -21.72
N TRP A 271 2.26 -9.66 -20.82
CA TRP A 271 0.80 -9.69 -20.77
C TRP A 271 0.13 -8.59 -21.60
N ASP A 272 0.88 -7.57 -22.04
CA ASP A 272 0.36 -6.44 -22.81
C ASP A 272 -0.18 -6.88 -24.19
N ARG A 273 -1.49 -6.72 -24.39
CA ARG A 273 -2.18 -7.04 -25.66
C ARG A 273 -1.66 -6.22 -26.83
N GLN A 274 -1.28 -4.95 -26.62
CA GLN A 274 -0.73 -4.08 -27.67
C GLN A 274 0.65 -4.56 -28.13
N ARG A 275 1.38 -5.25 -27.25
CA ARG A 275 2.67 -5.89 -27.55
C ARG A 275 2.53 -7.39 -27.82
N GLY A 276 1.30 -7.87 -28.05
CA GLY A 276 0.99 -9.20 -28.53
C GLY A 276 0.75 -10.27 -27.46
N ALA A 277 0.75 -9.94 -26.17
CA ALA A 277 0.43 -10.83 -25.05
C ALA A 277 1.19 -12.18 -25.09
N LEU A 278 2.51 -12.13 -25.24
CA LEU A 278 3.37 -13.31 -25.40
C LEU A 278 3.28 -14.30 -24.24
N LEU A 279 3.08 -13.86 -23.00
CA LEU A 279 2.91 -14.78 -21.85
C LEU A 279 1.59 -15.55 -21.92
N ALA A 280 0.49 -14.87 -22.31
CA ALA A 280 -0.78 -15.53 -22.54
C ALA A 280 -0.68 -16.55 -23.68
N LYS A 281 -0.05 -16.17 -24.81
CA LYS A 281 0.18 -17.04 -25.97
C LYS A 281 1.05 -18.24 -25.63
N ALA A 282 2.09 -18.04 -24.82
CA ALA A 282 2.98 -19.09 -24.35
C ALA A 282 2.33 -20.02 -23.32
N ASN A 283 1.07 -19.81 -22.93
CA ASN A 283 0.43 -20.49 -21.80
C ASN A 283 1.22 -20.35 -20.48
N TYR A 284 1.96 -19.26 -20.31
CA TYR A 284 2.73 -19.03 -19.08
C TYR A 284 1.79 -18.90 -17.88
N ASP A 285 2.19 -19.50 -16.76
CA ASP A 285 1.46 -19.47 -15.50
C ASP A 285 2.41 -19.19 -14.32
N ALA A 286 2.26 -18.02 -13.69
CA ALA A 286 3.12 -17.59 -12.58
C ALA A 286 3.01 -18.51 -11.34
N THR A 287 1.92 -19.27 -11.20
CA THR A 287 1.73 -20.22 -10.09
C THR A 287 2.59 -21.48 -10.27
N ARG A 288 2.98 -21.82 -11.51
CA ARG A 288 3.85 -22.95 -11.82
C ARG A 288 5.31 -22.55 -11.63
N SER A 289 5.98 -23.15 -10.64
CA SER A 289 7.42 -22.90 -10.38
C SER A 289 8.31 -23.18 -11.60
N GLY A 290 7.97 -24.22 -12.38
CA GLY A 290 8.66 -24.56 -13.62
C GLY A 290 8.65 -23.42 -14.64
N ASP A 291 7.48 -22.82 -14.91
CA ASP A 291 7.35 -21.70 -15.84
C ASP A 291 8.19 -20.49 -15.40
N ARG A 292 8.16 -20.16 -14.10
CA ARG A 292 8.96 -19.07 -13.54
C ARG A 292 10.46 -19.31 -13.70
N GLU A 293 10.92 -20.53 -13.44
CA GLU A 293 12.34 -20.85 -13.62
C GLU A 293 12.74 -20.85 -15.10
N THR A 294 11.88 -21.36 -16.01
CA THR A 294 12.15 -21.31 -17.45
C THR A 294 12.29 -19.86 -17.94
N LEU A 295 11.36 -18.97 -17.56
CA LEU A 295 11.47 -17.54 -17.90
C LEU A 295 12.74 -16.92 -17.30
N ARG A 296 13.04 -17.22 -16.03
CA ARG A 296 14.22 -16.69 -15.34
C ARG A 296 15.53 -17.16 -16.00
N ALA A 297 15.61 -18.44 -16.37
CA ALA A 297 16.77 -19.02 -17.05
C ALA A 297 16.99 -18.36 -18.42
N LEU A 298 15.91 -18.18 -19.19
CA LEU A 298 15.93 -17.53 -20.51
C LEU A 298 16.43 -16.09 -20.43
N LEU A 299 15.93 -15.30 -19.48
CA LEU A 299 16.39 -13.91 -19.29
C LEU A 299 17.82 -13.84 -18.76
N ARG A 300 18.21 -14.78 -17.88
CA ARG A 300 19.58 -14.90 -17.37
C ARG A 300 20.56 -15.20 -18.51
N GLU A 301 20.24 -16.17 -19.36
CA GLU A 301 21.03 -16.51 -20.53
C GLU A 301 21.17 -15.28 -21.44
N ARG A 302 20.06 -14.62 -21.77
CA ARG A 302 20.09 -13.43 -22.63
C ARG A 302 20.98 -12.32 -22.08
N LEU A 303 20.89 -12.02 -20.77
CA LEU A 303 21.72 -11.01 -20.13
C LEU A 303 23.21 -11.39 -20.07
N SER A 304 23.53 -12.70 -20.07
CA SER A 304 24.91 -13.19 -20.07
C SER A 304 25.53 -13.17 -21.47
N THR A 305 24.74 -13.40 -22.52
CA THR A 305 25.20 -13.43 -23.91
C THR A 305 25.21 -12.05 -24.57
N ASP A 306 24.33 -11.14 -24.14
CA ASP A 306 24.19 -9.78 -24.70
C ASP A 306 24.70 -8.73 -23.69
N ALA A 307 26.01 -8.46 -23.73
CA ALA A 307 26.65 -7.48 -22.87
C ALA A 307 26.11 -6.06 -23.05
N THR A 308 25.63 -5.72 -24.25
CA THR A 308 25.06 -4.39 -24.53
C THR A 308 23.72 -4.24 -23.84
N LEU A 309 22.82 -5.21 -23.99
CA LEU A 309 21.55 -5.23 -23.26
C LEU A 309 21.78 -5.22 -21.75
N SER A 310 22.69 -6.06 -21.24
CA SER A 310 23.00 -6.13 -19.81
C SER A 310 23.42 -4.77 -19.24
N ARG A 311 24.30 -4.05 -19.94
CA ARG A 311 24.70 -2.69 -19.56
C ARG A 311 23.53 -1.70 -19.63
N ARG A 312 22.69 -1.76 -20.66
CA ARG A 312 21.51 -0.90 -20.81
C ARG A 312 20.48 -1.12 -19.71
N VAL A 313 20.24 -2.37 -19.32
CA VAL A 313 19.40 -2.70 -18.15
C VAL A 313 20.02 -2.14 -16.87
N GLY A 314 21.35 -2.21 -16.73
CA GLY A 314 22.07 -1.56 -15.64
C GLY A 314 21.80 -0.06 -15.55
N TYR A 315 21.75 0.65 -16.68
CA TYR A 315 21.32 2.06 -16.71
C TYR A 315 19.84 2.22 -16.36
N MET A 316 18.96 1.36 -16.88
CA MET A 316 17.53 1.43 -16.58
C MET A 316 17.23 1.31 -15.09
N ILE A 317 17.95 0.46 -14.34
CA ILE A 317 17.80 0.36 -12.88
C ILE A 317 18.05 1.72 -12.21
N LYS A 318 19.05 2.47 -12.67
CA LYS A 318 19.38 3.80 -12.15
C LYS A 318 18.35 4.88 -12.55
N LEU A 319 17.46 4.58 -13.48
CA LEU A 319 16.46 5.49 -14.04
C LEU A 319 15.02 5.03 -13.75
N THR A 320 14.84 3.94 -12.98
CA THR A 320 13.54 3.39 -12.62
C THR A 320 13.39 3.53 -11.11
N ALA A 321 12.30 4.16 -10.66
CA ALA A 321 11.97 4.18 -9.25
C ALA A 321 11.72 2.74 -8.75
N ALA A 322 12.01 2.50 -7.48
CA ALA A 322 11.84 1.21 -6.86
C ALA A 322 11.70 1.38 -5.35
N HIS A 323 11.01 0.45 -4.70
CA HIS A 323 11.05 0.28 -3.25
C HIS A 323 11.82 -0.99 -2.88
N SER A 324 12.53 -0.97 -1.76
CA SER A 324 13.07 -2.20 -1.18
C SER A 324 12.01 -2.91 -0.34
N GLY A 325 11.96 -4.24 -0.42
CA GLY A 325 11.22 -5.02 0.58
C GLY A 325 11.86 -4.89 1.96
N GLY A 326 11.06 -4.92 3.03
CA GLY A 326 11.56 -4.81 4.41
C GLY A 326 11.56 -3.36 4.92
N GLU A 327 12.72 -2.85 5.36
CA GLU A 327 12.89 -1.53 6.02
C GLU A 327 12.43 -0.31 5.18
N GLY A 328 12.03 -0.53 3.92
CA GLY A 328 11.09 0.36 3.23
C GLY A 328 11.72 1.60 2.60
N ASN A 329 12.99 1.54 2.17
CA ASN A 329 13.56 2.63 1.39
C ASN A 329 12.88 2.71 0.02
N ILE A 330 12.61 3.93 -0.41
CA ILE A 330 11.99 4.23 -1.70
C ILE A 330 13.01 5.03 -2.51
N SER A 331 13.48 4.43 -3.59
CA SER A 331 14.40 5.02 -4.54
C SER A 331 13.64 5.79 -5.61
N VAL A 332 13.93 7.09 -5.71
CA VAL A 332 13.38 7.98 -6.74
C VAL A 332 14.50 8.51 -7.61
N GLN A 333 14.20 8.79 -8.87
CA GLN A 333 15.16 9.33 -9.82
C GLN A 333 15.26 10.86 -9.68
N PRO A 334 16.41 11.42 -9.24
CA PRO A 334 16.53 12.85 -8.97
C PRO A 334 17.15 13.60 -10.15
N ILE A 335 16.85 13.20 -11.39
CA ILE A 335 17.32 13.90 -12.60
C ILE A 335 16.16 14.22 -13.53
N PHE A 336 16.20 15.42 -14.09
CA PHE A 336 15.28 15.78 -15.16
C PHE A 336 15.60 14.96 -16.43
N PRO A 337 14.58 14.48 -17.15
CA PRO A 337 14.74 13.82 -18.43
C PRO A 337 15.21 14.82 -19.48
N SER A 338 15.48 14.31 -20.68
CA SER A 338 15.79 15.16 -21.84
C SER A 338 14.70 16.21 -22.03
N PRO A 339 15.02 17.47 -22.42
CA PRO A 339 14.00 18.49 -22.72
C PRO A 339 12.99 18.06 -23.80
N ALA A 340 13.36 17.10 -24.66
CA ALA A 340 12.46 16.50 -25.63
C ALA A 340 11.33 15.66 -24.99
N TRP A 341 11.44 15.30 -23.71
CA TRP A 341 10.44 14.54 -22.98
C TRP A 341 9.26 15.41 -22.52
N GLY A 342 9.50 16.67 -22.15
CA GLY A 342 8.46 17.57 -21.64
C GLY A 342 9.03 18.70 -20.79
N THR A 343 8.15 19.48 -20.17
CA THR A 343 8.56 20.58 -19.28
C THR A 343 8.98 20.05 -17.90
N LYS A 344 9.66 20.90 -17.11
CA LYS A 344 9.97 20.56 -15.71
C LYS A 344 8.71 20.36 -14.86
N SER A 345 7.62 21.06 -15.17
CA SER A 345 6.33 20.89 -14.48
C SER A 345 5.76 19.51 -14.78
N ASP A 346 5.72 19.10 -16.04
CA ASP A 346 5.24 17.77 -16.45
C ASP A 346 6.06 16.66 -15.77
N TRP A 347 7.38 16.85 -15.65
CA TRP A 347 8.23 15.89 -14.97
C TRP A 347 7.97 15.83 -13.47
N ARG A 348 7.77 16.97 -12.79
CA ARG A 348 7.43 16.96 -11.36
C ARG A 348 6.10 16.27 -11.12
N TRP A 349 5.10 16.53 -11.95
CA TRP A 349 3.82 15.83 -11.90
C TRP A 349 3.98 14.32 -12.10
N ARG A 350 4.84 13.88 -13.02
CA ARG A 350 5.20 12.47 -13.16
C ARG A 350 5.87 11.91 -11.91
N VAL A 351 6.84 12.60 -11.33
CA VAL A 351 7.54 12.16 -10.12
C VAL A 351 6.58 12.08 -8.93
N ILE A 352 5.66 13.02 -8.79
CA ILE A 352 4.61 12.98 -7.77
C ILE A 352 3.76 11.71 -7.93
N ARG A 353 3.33 11.39 -9.16
CA ARG A 353 2.61 10.13 -9.43
C ARG A 353 3.44 8.90 -9.06
N THR A 354 4.74 8.90 -9.39
CA THR A 354 5.67 7.83 -9.01
C THR A 354 5.79 7.71 -7.49
N LEU A 355 5.91 8.81 -6.76
CA LEU A 355 5.99 8.78 -5.30
C LEU A 355 4.69 8.26 -4.67
N VAL A 356 3.53 8.65 -5.20
CA VAL A 356 2.26 8.04 -4.77
C VAL A 356 2.26 6.53 -5.04
N HIS A 357 2.73 6.08 -6.20
CA HIS A 357 2.82 4.67 -6.56
C HIS A 357 3.69 3.86 -5.59
N GLU A 358 4.90 4.35 -5.29
CA GLU A 358 5.78 3.66 -4.34
C GLU A 358 5.24 3.69 -2.90
N LEU A 359 4.52 4.76 -2.52
CA LEU A 359 3.82 4.80 -1.24
C LEU A 359 2.70 3.75 -1.19
N MET A 360 1.93 3.56 -2.26
CA MET A 360 0.90 2.51 -2.32
C MET A 360 1.52 1.13 -2.11
N HIS A 361 2.65 0.82 -2.75
CA HIS A 361 3.39 -0.44 -2.48
C HIS A 361 3.73 -0.62 -1.00
N ARG A 362 4.20 0.45 -0.34
CA ARG A 362 4.55 0.41 1.09
C ARG A 362 3.34 0.19 1.99
N LEU A 363 2.19 0.76 1.62
CA LEU A 363 0.95 0.65 2.38
C LEU A 363 0.17 -0.65 2.09
N ALA A 364 0.54 -1.41 1.05
CA ALA A 364 -0.11 -2.66 0.70
C ALA A 364 0.07 -3.71 1.81
N HIS A 365 -1.06 -4.23 2.30
CA HIS A 365 -1.07 -5.23 3.36
C HIS A 365 -0.29 -6.50 2.94
N PRO A 366 0.54 -7.12 3.81
CA PRO A 366 1.27 -8.36 3.49
C PRO A 366 0.38 -9.46 2.91
N ARG A 367 -0.76 -9.76 3.55
CA ARG A 367 -1.75 -10.75 3.06
C ARG A 367 -2.28 -10.44 1.65
N PHE A 368 -2.42 -9.17 1.30
CA PHE A 368 -2.79 -8.76 -0.06
C PHE A 368 -1.69 -9.13 -1.05
N ARG A 369 -0.44 -8.74 -0.75
CA ARG A 369 0.74 -9.05 -1.57
C ARG A 369 0.96 -10.56 -1.75
N GLU A 370 0.77 -11.34 -0.71
CA GLU A 370 0.87 -12.81 -0.74
C GLU A 370 -0.13 -13.47 -1.70
N SER A 371 -1.27 -12.80 -1.96
CA SER A 371 -2.27 -13.32 -2.89
C SER A 371 -1.80 -13.35 -4.34
N ALA A 372 -0.76 -12.57 -4.69
CA ALA A 372 -0.12 -12.61 -6.00
C ALA A 372 0.37 -14.02 -6.37
N ALA A 373 0.86 -14.79 -5.38
CA ALA A 373 1.35 -16.15 -5.61
C ALA A 373 0.25 -17.18 -5.91
N LYS A 374 -1.02 -16.81 -5.74
CA LYS A 374 -2.19 -17.68 -5.89
C LYS A 374 -2.91 -17.50 -7.22
N ILE A 375 -2.45 -16.60 -8.08
CA ILE A 375 -3.10 -16.25 -9.34
C ILE A 375 -2.13 -16.35 -10.51
N ARG A 376 -2.66 -16.62 -11.70
CA ARG A 376 -1.87 -16.76 -12.94
C ARG A 376 -1.21 -15.44 -13.35
N HIS A 377 -1.92 -14.33 -13.19
CA HIS A 377 -1.47 -12.98 -13.55
C HIS A 377 -1.15 -12.16 -12.28
N ASP A 378 -0.05 -12.53 -11.62
CA ASP A 378 0.42 -11.98 -10.34
C ASP A 378 0.55 -10.44 -10.32
N GLN A 379 0.92 -9.83 -11.45
CA GLN A 379 1.05 -8.37 -11.58
C GLN A 379 -0.25 -7.59 -11.41
N ILE A 380 -1.44 -8.23 -11.46
CA ILE A 380 -2.67 -7.54 -11.05
C ILE A 380 -2.53 -7.06 -9.60
N ILE A 381 -2.09 -7.96 -8.72
CA ILE A 381 -1.86 -7.69 -7.30
C ILE A 381 -0.59 -6.85 -7.10
N GLY A 382 0.48 -7.24 -7.81
CA GLY A 382 1.79 -6.60 -7.66
C GLY A 382 1.82 -5.14 -8.12
N GLU A 383 1.19 -4.79 -9.24
CA GLU A 383 1.32 -3.45 -9.85
C GLU A 383 -0.04 -2.85 -10.23
N GLY A 384 -1.00 -3.66 -10.68
CA GLY A 384 -2.29 -3.18 -11.19
C GLY A 384 -3.11 -2.44 -10.14
N PHE A 385 -3.33 -3.06 -8.97
CA PHE A 385 -4.04 -2.41 -7.86
C PHE A 385 -3.29 -1.23 -7.26
N VAL A 386 -1.95 -1.32 -7.21
CA VAL A 386 -1.09 -0.22 -6.76
C VAL A 386 -1.31 0.99 -7.65
N ASP A 387 -1.29 0.81 -8.97
CA ASP A 387 -1.45 1.91 -9.92
C ASP A 387 -2.90 2.40 -10.00
N LEU A 388 -3.89 1.53 -9.79
CA LEU A 388 -5.30 1.92 -9.64
C LEU A 388 -5.48 2.91 -8.48
N LEU A 389 -4.99 2.57 -7.29
CA LEU A 389 -5.07 3.43 -6.12
C LEU A 389 -4.17 4.67 -6.25
N THR A 390 -3.06 4.56 -6.98
CA THR A 390 -2.22 5.70 -7.33
C THR A 390 -3.00 6.75 -8.09
N VAL A 391 -3.75 6.33 -9.11
CA VAL A 391 -4.55 7.25 -9.94
C VAL A 391 -5.68 7.89 -9.14
N ASP A 392 -6.34 7.14 -8.25
CA ASP A 392 -7.34 7.69 -7.34
C ASP A 392 -6.76 8.82 -6.48
N VAL A 393 -5.68 8.54 -5.74
CA VAL A 393 -4.98 9.55 -4.91
C VAL A 393 -4.49 10.73 -5.75
N TYR A 394 -3.90 10.46 -6.90
CA TYR A 394 -3.32 11.49 -7.76
C TYR A 394 -4.40 12.41 -8.33
N THR A 395 -5.57 11.88 -8.68
CA THR A 395 -6.72 12.67 -9.15
C THR A 395 -7.23 13.57 -8.03
N GLN A 396 -7.42 13.04 -6.82
CA GLN A 396 -7.82 13.83 -5.65
C GLN A 396 -6.80 14.92 -5.31
N LEU A 397 -5.50 14.60 -5.42
CA LEU A 397 -4.41 15.54 -5.20
C LEU A 397 -4.44 16.68 -6.21
N TRP A 398 -4.57 16.36 -7.50
CA TRP A 398 -4.70 17.35 -8.57
C TRP A 398 -5.88 18.29 -8.30
N ASP A 399 -7.05 17.74 -7.98
CA ASP A 399 -8.26 18.52 -7.66
C ASP A 399 -8.08 19.43 -6.44
N ALA A 400 -7.33 18.98 -5.42
CA ALA A 400 -7.05 19.78 -4.22
C ALA A 400 -6.05 20.92 -4.53
N VAL A 401 -5.03 20.63 -5.33
CA VAL A 401 -3.98 21.59 -5.72
C VAL A 401 -4.56 22.66 -6.65
N SER A 402 -5.32 22.27 -7.66
CA SER A 402 -5.93 23.18 -8.64
C SER A 402 -6.93 24.15 -8.01
N ARG A 403 -7.65 23.73 -6.95
CA ARG A 403 -8.61 24.58 -6.24
C ARG A 403 -7.99 25.53 -5.22
N SER A 404 -6.94 25.11 -4.51
CA SER A 404 -6.42 25.86 -3.35
C SER A 404 -5.10 26.58 -3.58
N GLY A 405 -4.31 26.18 -4.59
CA GLY A 405 -2.96 26.69 -4.87
C GLY A 405 -1.91 26.40 -3.79
N ARG A 406 -2.30 26.11 -2.54
CA ARG A 406 -1.39 25.88 -1.41
C ARG A 406 -0.46 24.69 -1.61
N GLY A 407 -0.97 23.60 -2.18
CA GLY A 407 -0.17 22.41 -2.48
C GLY A 407 0.89 22.66 -3.57
N ALA A 408 0.67 23.60 -4.48
CA ALA A 408 1.59 23.82 -5.60
C ALA A 408 2.94 24.41 -5.19
N GLN A 409 3.00 25.16 -4.08
CA GLN A 409 4.28 25.65 -3.57
C GLN A 409 5.19 24.50 -3.11
N VAL A 410 4.61 23.51 -2.41
CA VAL A 410 5.35 22.33 -1.93
C VAL A 410 5.66 21.38 -3.08
N LEU A 411 4.67 21.11 -3.95
CA LEU A 411 4.76 20.08 -4.99
C LEU A 411 5.54 20.54 -6.23
N LEU A 412 5.36 21.79 -6.63
CA LEU A 412 5.85 22.32 -7.90
C LEU A 412 6.89 23.45 -7.75
N LYS A 413 7.27 23.82 -6.52
CA LYS A 413 8.08 25.03 -6.22
C LYS A 413 7.47 26.32 -6.78
N GLY A 414 6.14 26.42 -6.74
CA GLY A 414 5.42 27.59 -7.26
C GLY A 414 5.43 27.70 -8.78
N LEU A 415 5.90 26.69 -9.51
CA LEU A 415 5.71 26.61 -10.97
C LEU A 415 4.23 26.33 -11.29
N ASP A 416 3.72 27.04 -12.29
CA ASP A 416 2.42 26.96 -12.96
C ASP A 416 1.47 25.87 -12.43
N ALA A 417 0.89 26.13 -11.26
CA ALA A 417 -0.03 25.26 -10.53
C ALA A 417 -1.33 24.94 -11.29
N THR A 418 -1.62 25.75 -12.31
CA THR A 418 -2.88 25.74 -13.05
C THR A 418 -2.82 24.94 -14.33
N ARG A 419 -1.62 24.57 -14.80
CA ARG A 419 -1.48 23.70 -15.95
C ARG A 419 -1.80 22.26 -15.57
N GLU A 420 -2.82 21.72 -16.22
CA GLU A 420 -3.23 20.32 -16.06
C GLU A 420 -2.06 19.37 -16.37
N PRO A 421 -1.82 18.35 -15.54
CA PRO A 421 -0.86 17.31 -15.86
C PRO A 421 -1.27 16.60 -17.15
N ASP A 422 -0.30 15.93 -17.79
CA ASP A 422 -0.60 15.10 -18.95
C ASP A 422 -1.77 14.12 -18.64
N PRO A 423 -2.85 14.09 -19.44
CA PRO A 423 -4.00 13.25 -19.17
C PRO A 423 -3.70 11.76 -19.05
N SER A 424 -2.56 11.29 -19.58
CA SER A 424 -2.09 9.92 -19.39
C SER A 424 -1.73 9.60 -17.94
N PHE A 425 -1.36 10.60 -17.13
CA PHE A 425 -1.05 10.42 -15.70
C PHE A 425 -2.30 10.17 -14.85
N LEU A 426 -3.47 10.61 -15.34
CA LEU A 426 -4.78 10.38 -14.73
C LEU A 426 -5.43 9.04 -15.16
N LYS A 427 -4.68 8.19 -15.87
CA LYS A 427 -5.14 6.87 -16.29
C LYS A 427 -4.36 5.78 -15.57
N VAL A 428 -5.04 4.67 -15.33
CA VAL A 428 -4.39 3.45 -14.81
C VAL A 428 -3.47 2.91 -15.90
N GLY A 429 -2.20 2.75 -15.54
CA GLY A 429 -1.11 2.25 -16.37
C GLY A 429 -0.90 0.75 -16.21
N TYR A 430 0.35 0.30 -16.38
CA TYR A 430 0.75 -1.12 -16.30
C TYR A 430 -0.02 -2.08 -17.23
N GLY A 431 -0.53 -1.57 -18.35
CA GLY A 431 -1.12 -2.38 -19.42
C GLY A 431 -2.31 -3.22 -18.95
N GLU A 432 -2.22 -4.52 -19.20
CA GLU A 432 -3.29 -5.48 -18.87
C GLU A 432 -3.53 -5.59 -17.36
N ALA A 433 -2.48 -5.43 -16.54
CA ALA A 433 -2.58 -5.52 -15.08
C ALA A 433 -3.49 -4.42 -14.51
N GLY A 434 -3.28 -3.18 -14.93
CA GLY A 434 -4.08 -2.04 -14.51
C GLY A 434 -5.51 -2.09 -15.06
N THR A 435 -5.66 -2.51 -16.32
CA THR A 435 -6.98 -2.74 -16.94
C THR A 435 -7.78 -3.79 -16.14
N SER A 436 -7.13 -4.88 -15.76
CA SER A 436 -7.73 -5.95 -14.96
C SER A 436 -8.08 -5.49 -13.53
N ALA A 437 -7.21 -4.71 -12.88
CA ALA A 437 -7.50 -4.14 -11.57
C ALA A 437 -8.70 -3.18 -11.61
N ALA A 438 -8.80 -2.33 -12.64
CA ALA A 438 -9.97 -1.48 -12.85
C ALA A 438 -11.25 -2.31 -13.08
N ALA A 439 -11.19 -3.38 -13.88
CA ALA A 439 -12.33 -4.27 -14.10
C ALA A 439 -12.76 -4.99 -12.80
N ILE A 440 -11.82 -5.36 -11.94
CA ILE A 440 -12.13 -5.93 -10.62
C ILE A 440 -12.84 -4.89 -9.75
N ARG A 441 -12.33 -3.66 -9.67
CA ARG A 441 -12.97 -2.56 -8.95
C ARG A 441 -14.40 -2.33 -9.45
N ASP A 442 -14.63 -2.34 -10.76
CA ASP A 442 -15.95 -2.13 -11.34
C ASP A 442 -16.95 -3.26 -10.96
N LEU A 443 -16.45 -4.45 -10.60
CA LEU A 443 -17.27 -5.58 -10.14
C LEU A 443 -17.57 -5.57 -8.64
N VAL A 444 -16.64 -5.07 -7.81
CA VAL A 444 -16.70 -5.21 -6.33
C VAL A 444 -16.83 -3.88 -5.59
N GLY A 445 -16.62 -2.76 -6.27
CA GLY A 445 -16.65 -1.42 -5.70
C GLY A 445 -15.34 -1.01 -5.02
N ASP A 446 -15.19 0.30 -4.82
CA ASP A 446 -13.97 0.91 -4.27
C ASP A 446 -13.67 0.46 -2.84
N ASP A 447 -14.69 0.33 -2.01
CA ASP A 447 -14.52 -0.02 -0.60
C ASP A 447 -13.96 -1.44 -0.42
N ASN A 448 -14.46 -2.41 -1.20
CA ASN A 448 -13.92 -3.76 -1.21
C ASN A 448 -12.47 -3.79 -1.70
N VAL A 449 -12.13 -2.98 -2.72
CA VAL A 449 -10.75 -2.85 -3.21
C VAL A 449 -9.83 -2.26 -2.14
N ARG A 450 -10.23 -1.16 -1.50
CA ARG A 450 -9.42 -0.50 -0.45
C ARG A 450 -9.28 -1.38 0.78
N ALA A 451 -10.34 -2.06 1.21
CA ALA A 451 -10.29 -3.01 2.32
C ALA A 451 -9.38 -4.22 2.01
N ALA A 452 -9.45 -4.77 0.80
CA ALA A 452 -8.54 -5.84 0.39
C ALA A 452 -7.08 -5.37 0.37
N PHE A 453 -6.82 -4.19 -0.20
CA PHE A 453 -5.47 -3.65 -0.37
C PHE A 453 -4.80 -3.23 0.95
N PHE A 454 -5.47 -2.42 1.76
CA PHE A 454 -4.90 -1.84 2.99
C PHE A 454 -5.09 -2.72 4.22
N LEU A 455 -6.15 -3.53 4.28
CA LEU A 455 -6.51 -4.32 5.46
C LEU A 455 -6.35 -5.84 5.24
N GLY A 456 -5.92 -6.25 4.05
CA GLY A 456 -5.69 -7.67 3.73
C GLY A 456 -6.96 -8.51 3.61
N ALA A 457 -8.15 -7.88 3.52
CA ALA A 457 -9.44 -8.56 3.37
C ALA A 457 -9.66 -9.06 1.92
N THR A 458 -8.77 -9.93 1.43
CA THR A 458 -8.70 -10.38 0.02
C THR A 458 -9.95 -11.12 -0.46
N HIS A 459 -10.74 -11.67 0.46
CA HIS A 459 -12.04 -12.28 0.18
C HIS A 459 -13.06 -11.29 -0.42
N LEU A 460 -12.93 -9.99 -0.12
CA LEU A 460 -13.80 -8.94 -0.68
C LEU A 460 -13.56 -8.69 -2.18
N ILE A 461 -12.44 -9.19 -2.72
CA ILE A 461 -12.12 -9.15 -4.15
C ILE A 461 -12.10 -10.56 -4.76
N GLY A 462 -12.75 -11.54 -4.12
CA GLY A 462 -12.92 -12.89 -4.66
C GLY A 462 -11.66 -13.77 -4.59
N LEU A 463 -10.64 -13.37 -3.82
CA LEU A 463 -9.46 -14.18 -3.55
C LEU A 463 -9.58 -14.85 -2.18
N PRO A 464 -9.07 -16.07 -1.99
CA PRO A 464 -9.15 -16.73 -0.69
C PRO A 464 -8.44 -15.89 0.39
N ALA A 465 -8.99 -15.88 1.60
CA ALA A 465 -8.28 -15.32 2.75
C ALA A 465 -6.94 -16.05 2.91
N SER A 466 -5.84 -15.30 2.99
CA SER A 466 -4.56 -15.87 3.42
C SER A 466 -4.70 -16.27 4.89
N GLN A 467 -4.54 -17.57 5.18
CA GLN A 467 -4.51 -18.10 6.55
C GLN A 467 -3.33 -17.52 7.32
#